data_AF-A0A0G4GSB2-F1
#
_entry.id   AF-A0A0G4GSB2-F1
#
_cell.length_a   1.000
_cell.length_b   1.000
_cell.length_c   1.000
_cell.angle_alpha   90.00
_cell.angle_beta   90.00
_cell.angle_gamma   90.00
#
_symmetry.space_group_name_H-M   'P 1'
#
loop_
_entity.id
_entity.type
_entity.pdbx_description
1 polymer ?
#
loop_
_entity_poly.entity_id
_entity_poly.type
_entity_poly.pdbx_seq_one_letter_code
_entity_poly.pdbx_strand_id
1 'polypeptide(L)'
;MPSSKPTNVDAQRVLAIMEELIKKLTYLSMIDQKVVENLRQEDGESTAAILGPELVSKIEHQIQLELYYEKQHTDQNGVFSLPQDEVEMTSLYREQIETLQKNTRELCRMMDSQEVIQALRGMQENKNSNLKELASVLHDMQAVMEKKLTTTVEEDNSRREVLEQHRKRAEHASKRKQELDRDLALVHSDRDKSQAARKEKITKLKADLDDVQHTTQMKLRVLTDKYDQRGREHRERFQKREAELSKIIEELGGSNSMLRTTSVREEEKKRKDKRNKEIELQRLIGEYDLEMLKQAEDQATLEAQYAKELQETLVLREQHEKLEAEHERQRQEKEIEEARATLLRMSQERRAKEANTVQAWWRGVKQREEFMKMKKQARKKGKGKKK
;
A
#
# COMPACT_ATOMS: atom_id res chain seq x y z
N MET A 1 56.32 -61.75 48.40
CA MET A 1 55.70 -62.75 49.29
C MET A 1 56.76 -63.79 49.58
N PRO A 2 57.09 -64.07 50.85
CA PRO A 2 58.06 -65.11 51.18
C PRO A 2 57.52 -66.45 50.67
N SER A 3 58.25 -67.13 49.79
CA SER A 3 57.93 -68.47 49.32
C SER A 3 58.07 -69.43 50.50
N SER A 4 56.98 -69.66 51.23
CA SER A 4 56.95 -70.71 52.24
C SER A 4 57.11 -72.03 51.49
N LYS A 5 58.27 -72.68 51.63
CA LYS A 5 58.47 -74.04 51.13
C LYS A 5 57.28 -74.89 51.61
N PRO A 6 56.61 -75.65 50.73
CA PRO A 6 55.42 -76.37 51.11
C PRO A 6 55.72 -77.30 52.29
N THR A 7 54.88 -77.27 53.32
CA THR A 7 55.05 -78.05 54.55
C THR A 7 54.77 -79.55 54.33
N ASN A 8 54.07 -79.88 53.23
CA ASN A 8 53.73 -81.26 52.87
C ASN A 8 54.87 -81.92 52.08
N VAL A 9 55.30 -83.11 52.53
CA VAL A 9 56.36 -83.92 51.91
C VAL A 9 56.02 -84.28 50.46
N ASP A 10 54.75 -84.57 50.15
CA ASP A 10 54.34 -84.92 48.80
C ASP A 10 54.37 -83.70 47.87
N ALA A 11 54.04 -82.51 48.38
CA ALA A 11 54.17 -81.27 47.64
C ALA A 11 55.64 -80.92 47.36
N GLN A 12 56.54 -81.15 48.32
CA GLN A 12 57.99 -81.00 48.10
C GLN A 12 58.51 -82.00 47.06
N ARG A 13 58.03 -83.25 47.07
CA ARG A 13 58.40 -84.26 46.06
C ARG A 13 57.94 -83.85 44.66
N VAL A 14 56.71 -83.38 44.51
CA VAL A 14 56.19 -82.95 43.20
C VAL A 14 56.98 -81.76 42.66
N LEU A 15 57.29 -80.75 43.50
CA LEU A 15 58.12 -79.63 43.09
C LEU A 15 59.55 -80.07 42.73
N ALA A 16 60.16 -80.97 43.50
CA ALA A 16 61.48 -81.50 43.20
C ALA A 16 61.52 -82.26 41.87
N ILE A 17 60.49 -83.05 41.55
CA ILE A 17 60.36 -83.75 40.26
C ILE A 17 60.22 -82.73 39.12
N MET A 18 59.45 -81.66 39.31
CA MET A 18 59.29 -80.60 38.31
C MET A 18 60.58 -79.82 38.09
N GLU A 19 61.32 -79.51 39.16
CA GLU A 19 62.66 -78.89 39.08
C GLU A 19 63.67 -79.78 38.35
N GLU A 20 63.68 -81.08 38.67
CA GLU A 20 64.54 -82.06 38.00
C GLU A 20 64.18 -82.21 36.51
N LEU A 21 62.88 -82.17 36.18
CA LEU A 21 62.41 -82.20 34.79
C LEU A 21 62.83 -80.94 34.03
N ILE A 22 62.64 -79.75 34.61
CA ILE A 22 63.07 -78.48 34.02
C ILE A 22 64.59 -78.47 33.81
N LYS A 23 65.35 -78.97 34.80
CA LYS A 23 66.81 -79.12 34.73
C LYS A 23 67.23 -80.02 33.56
N LYS A 24 66.62 -81.20 33.42
CA LYS A 24 66.91 -82.15 32.32
C LYS A 24 66.45 -81.64 30.95
N LEU A 25 65.30 -80.97 30.86
CA LEU A 25 64.86 -80.33 29.61
C LEU A 25 65.80 -79.20 29.20
N THR A 26 66.35 -78.48 30.19
CA THR A 26 67.37 -77.46 29.93
C THR A 26 68.65 -78.09 29.37
N TYR A 27 69.03 -79.30 29.83
CA TYR A 27 70.17 -80.04 29.27
C TYR A 27 69.94 -80.48 27.84
N LEU A 28 68.77 -81.06 27.55
CA LEU A 28 68.41 -81.47 26.20
C LEU A 28 68.28 -80.28 25.25
N SER A 29 67.85 -79.12 25.74
CA SER A 29 67.79 -77.90 24.92
C SER A 29 69.16 -77.39 24.45
N MET A 30 70.27 -77.88 25.02
CA MET A 30 71.64 -77.55 24.63
C MET A 30 72.20 -78.46 23.54
N ILE A 31 71.45 -79.50 23.18
CA ILE A 31 71.83 -80.45 22.14
C ILE A 31 71.18 -79.97 20.85
N ASP A 32 72.02 -79.50 19.94
CA ASP A 32 71.61 -79.03 18.62
C ASP A 32 72.63 -79.51 17.58
N GLN A 33 72.18 -79.69 16.34
CA GLN A 33 73.01 -80.14 15.23
C GLN A 33 74.21 -79.21 15.02
N LYS A 34 74.01 -77.91 15.21
CA LYS A 34 75.07 -76.89 15.13
C LYS A 34 76.14 -77.06 16.20
N VAL A 35 75.76 -77.54 17.39
CA VAL A 35 76.72 -77.77 18.49
C VAL A 35 77.63 -78.95 18.14
N VAL A 36 77.12 -79.99 17.48
CA VAL A 36 77.94 -81.10 16.98
C VAL A 36 78.83 -80.69 15.81
N GLU A 37 78.34 -79.83 14.91
CA GLU A 37 79.15 -79.29 13.81
C GLU A 37 80.28 -78.40 14.32
N ASN A 38 80.04 -77.59 15.36
CA ASN A 38 81.04 -76.76 16.02
C ASN A 38 82.05 -77.59 16.83
N LEU A 39 81.61 -78.69 17.45
CA LEU A 39 82.50 -79.66 18.14
C LEU A 39 83.49 -80.36 17.19
N ARG A 40 83.23 -80.36 15.88
CA ARG A 40 84.09 -80.94 14.84
C ARG A 40 85.05 -79.93 14.20
N GLN A 41 84.91 -78.64 14.49
CA GLN A 41 85.78 -77.57 14.00
C GLN A 41 86.96 -77.33 14.96
N GLU A 42 88.05 -76.71 14.49
CA GLU A 42 89.28 -76.47 15.29
C GLU A 42 89.00 -75.71 16.61
N ASP A 43 87.99 -74.83 16.63
CA ASP A 43 87.57 -74.08 17.82
C ASP A 43 86.87 -74.94 18.89
N GLY A 44 86.41 -76.15 18.53
CA GLY A 44 85.66 -77.07 19.39
C GLY A 44 86.50 -78.15 20.07
N GLU A 45 87.78 -78.31 19.72
CA GLU A 45 88.64 -79.40 20.24
C GLU A 45 88.82 -79.34 21.77
N SER A 46 88.95 -78.12 22.32
CA SER A 46 89.05 -77.92 23.77
C SER A 46 87.76 -78.33 24.49
N THR A 47 86.61 -78.18 23.85
CA THR A 47 85.31 -78.52 24.43
C THR A 47 84.99 -80.00 24.23
N ALA A 48 85.40 -80.59 23.12
CA ALA A 48 85.35 -82.03 22.87
C ALA A 48 86.21 -82.82 23.88
N ALA A 49 87.37 -82.28 24.28
CA ALA A 49 88.23 -82.85 25.31
C ALA A 49 87.56 -82.86 26.70
N ILE A 50 86.78 -81.83 27.05
CA ILE A 50 86.05 -81.72 28.32
C ILE A 50 84.84 -82.66 28.35
N LEU A 51 84.15 -82.81 27.22
CA LEU A 51 82.99 -83.71 27.08
C LEU A 51 83.42 -85.18 27.10
N GLY A 52 84.59 -85.49 26.54
CA GLY A 52 85.08 -86.85 26.35
C GLY A 52 84.46 -87.52 25.12
N PRO A 53 85.18 -88.48 24.50
CA PRO A 53 84.76 -89.11 23.24
C PRO A 53 83.44 -89.89 23.37
N GLU A 54 83.15 -90.42 24.56
CA GLU A 54 81.93 -91.17 24.84
C GLU A 54 80.68 -90.27 24.83
N LEU A 55 80.75 -89.09 25.45
CA LEU A 55 79.62 -88.15 25.48
C LEU A 55 79.39 -87.52 24.11
N VAL A 56 80.46 -87.17 23.39
CA VAL A 56 80.35 -86.65 22.02
C VAL A 56 79.70 -87.68 21.10
N SER A 57 80.13 -88.94 21.17
CA SER A 57 79.50 -90.05 20.42
C SER A 57 78.02 -90.23 20.76
N LYS A 58 77.64 -90.08 22.04
CA LYS A 58 76.25 -90.18 22.49
C LYS A 58 75.38 -89.00 22.04
N ILE A 59 75.93 -87.78 22.03
CA ILE A 59 75.27 -86.58 21.48
C ILE A 59 75.05 -86.76 19.97
N GLU A 60 76.07 -87.21 19.23
CA GLU A 60 75.96 -87.49 17.80
C GLU A 60 74.90 -88.56 17.51
N HIS A 61 74.91 -89.64 18.29
CA HIS A 61 73.91 -90.70 18.17
C HIS A 61 72.50 -90.21 18.50
N GLN A 62 72.35 -89.33 19.49
CA GLN A 62 71.05 -88.73 19.85
C GLN A 62 70.50 -87.89 18.70
N ILE A 63 71.31 -87.02 18.10
CA ILE A 63 70.89 -86.18 16.97
C ILE A 63 70.55 -87.04 15.75
N GLN A 64 71.33 -88.10 15.49
CA GLN A 64 71.01 -89.04 14.41
C GLN A 64 69.67 -89.75 14.63
N LEU A 65 69.39 -90.19 15.86
CA LEU A 65 68.11 -90.82 16.21
C LEU A 65 66.96 -89.82 16.10
N GLU A 66 67.14 -88.57 16.53
CA GLU A 66 66.14 -87.50 16.42
C GLU A 66 65.86 -87.14 14.96
N LEU A 67 66.88 -86.98 14.12
CA LEU A 67 66.73 -86.73 12.68
C LEU A 67 66.06 -87.90 11.96
N TYR A 68 66.40 -89.13 12.33
CA TYR A 68 65.77 -90.32 11.78
C TYR A 68 64.29 -90.41 12.19
N TYR A 69 63.99 -90.11 13.45
CA TYR A 69 62.63 -90.04 13.97
C TYR A 69 61.82 -88.92 13.29
N GLU A 70 62.36 -87.71 13.18
CA GLU A 70 61.71 -86.58 12.52
C GLU A 70 61.45 -86.88 11.04
N LYS A 71 62.41 -87.46 10.32
CA LYS A 71 62.26 -87.83 8.91
C LYS A 71 61.20 -88.91 8.67
N GLN A 72 60.98 -89.80 9.65
CA GLN A 72 59.94 -90.82 9.57
C GLN A 72 58.55 -90.31 9.95
N HIS A 73 58.47 -89.20 10.68
CA HIS A 73 57.22 -88.62 11.19
C HIS A 73 56.86 -87.25 10.60
N THR A 74 57.58 -86.84 9.56
CA THR A 74 57.26 -85.64 8.79
C THR A 74 56.63 -86.05 7.48
N ASP A 75 55.38 -85.66 7.26
CA ASP A 75 54.66 -85.91 6.01
C ASP A 75 55.29 -85.11 4.84
N GLN A 76 54.92 -85.44 3.60
CA GLN A 76 55.39 -84.74 2.38
C GLN A 76 55.16 -83.21 2.40
N ASN A 77 54.28 -82.73 3.27
CA ASN A 77 53.96 -81.31 3.49
C ASN A 77 54.82 -80.62 4.57
N GLY A 78 55.81 -81.31 5.16
CA GLY A 78 56.67 -80.74 6.21
C GLY A 78 55.99 -80.62 7.57
N VAL A 79 54.87 -81.30 7.79
CA VAL A 79 54.13 -81.29 9.06
C VAL A 79 54.50 -82.54 9.86
N PHE A 80 54.96 -82.33 11.09
CA PHE A 80 55.26 -83.41 12.03
C PHE A 80 53.95 -83.96 12.62
N SER A 81 53.70 -85.26 12.47
CA SER A 81 52.53 -85.95 13.01
C SER A 81 52.94 -87.14 13.88
N LEU A 82 52.44 -87.16 15.12
CA LEU A 82 52.56 -88.31 16.02
C LEU A 82 51.59 -89.40 15.55
N PRO A 83 51.99 -90.69 15.54
CA PRO A 83 51.06 -91.78 15.26
C PRO A 83 49.96 -91.81 16.32
N GLN A 84 48.71 -91.66 15.89
CA GLN A 84 47.54 -91.56 16.79
C GLN A 84 46.95 -92.93 17.17
N ASP A 85 47.32 -94.02 16.47
CA ASP A 85 46.75 -95.35 16.67
C ASP A 85 47.76 -96.35 17.27
N GLU A 86 47.35 -97.07 18.34
CA GLU A 86 48.12 -98.18 18.92
C GLU A 86 48.41 -99.33 17.92
N VAL A 87 47.67 -99.38 16.81
CA VAL A 87 47.72 -100.45 15.79
C VAL A 87 48.84 -100.21 14.76
N GLU A 88 49.29 -98.97 14.57
CA GLU A 88 50.42 -98.63 13.67
C GLU A 88 51.79 -98.63 14.36
N MET A 89 51.82 -98.84 15.68
CA MET A 89 53.05 -99.07 16.47
C MET A 89 53.67 -100.43 16.13
N THR A 90 54.28 -100.51 14.95
CA THR A 90 55.11 -101.63 14.50
C THR A 90 56.19 -101.91 15.57
N SER A 91 56.60 -103.17 15.79
CA SER A 91 57.63 -103.53 16.78
C SER A 91 58.92 -102.70 16.65
N LEU A 92 59.26 -102.31 15.42
CA LEU A 92 60.35 -101.41 15.06
C LEU A 92 60.20 -99.99 15.63
N TYR A 93 58.98 -99.44 15.68
CA TYR A 93 58.70 -98.10 16.21
C TYR A 93 58.83 -98.07 17.73
N ARG A 94 58.37 -99.13 18.42
CA ARG A 94 58.58 -99.27 19.86
C ARG A 94 60.06 -99.36 20.20
N GLU A 95 60.83 -100.14 19.44
CA GLU A 95 62.28 -100.27 19.61
C GLU A 95 63.02 -98.94 19.35
N GLN A 96 62.59 -98.16 18.36
CA GLN A 96 63.14 -96.82 18.08
C GLN A 96 62.84 -95.81 19.18
N ILE A 97 61.62 -95.80 19.72
CA ILE A 97 61.29 -94.96 20.88
C ILE A 97 62.09 -95.40 22.10
N GLU A 98 62.20 -96.71 22.36
CA GLU A 98 62.93 -97.23 23.51
C GLU A 98 64.42 -96.93 23.42
N THR A 99 65.02 -97.02 22.23
CA THR A 99 66.42 -96.66 21.98
C THR A 99 66.64 -95.15 22.10
N LEU A 100 65.75 -94.32 21.54
CA LEU A 100 65.79 -92.87 21.72
C LEU A 100 65.66 -92.48 23.21
N GLN A 101 64.70 -93.06 23.93
CA GLN A 101 64.50 -92.80 25.36
C GLN A 101 65.70 -93.27 26.20
N LYS A 102 66.26 -94.45 25.89
CA LYS A 102 67.43 -94.98 26.59
C LYS A 102 68.64 -94.07 26.38
N ASN A 103 68.88 -93.66 25.13
CA ASN A 103 69.97 -92.75 24.80
C ASN A 103 69.79 -91.38 25.45
N THR A 104 68.57 -90.81 25.39
CA THR A 104 68.20 -89.55 26.06
C THR A 104 68.44 -89.62 27.57
N ARG A 105 68.08 -90.74 28.22
CA ARG A 105 68.29 -90.94 29.67
C ARG A 105 69.77 -91.09 30.02
N GLU A 106 70.53 -91.86 29.24
CA GLU A 106 71.97 -92.03 29.42
C GLU A 106 72.69 -90.68 29.26
N LEU A 107 72.33 -89.93 28.23
CA LEU A 107 72.88 -88.61 27.96
C LEU A 107 72.52 -87.59 29.06
N CYS A 108 71.27 -87.56 29.55
CA CYS A 108 70.90 -86.74 30.71
C CYS A 108 71.67 -87.11 31.99
N ARG A 109 72.10 -88.37 32.16
CA ARG A 109 72.95 -88.79 33.30
C ARG A 109 74.40 -88.35 33.12
N MET A 110 74.93 -88.47 31.90
CA MET A 110 76.30 -88.05 31.58
C MET A 110 76.47 -86.52 31.60
N MET A 111 75.41 -85.77 31.29
CA MET A 111 75.38 -84.31 31.29
C MET A 111 75.11 -83.67 32.67
N ASP A 112 74.99 -84.43 33.76
CA ASP A 112 74.73 -83.88 35.10
C ASP A 112 75.97 -83.18 35.71
N SER A 113 77.12 -83.22 35.03
CA SER A 113 78.32 -82.46 35.42
C SER A 113 78.21 -80.97 35.03
N GLN A 114 78.49 -80.09 35.99
CA GLN A 114 78.44 -78.63 35.79
C GLN A 114 79.44 -78.13 34.74
N GLU A 115 80.58 -78.80 34.59
CA GLU A 115 81.64 -78.45 33.63
C GLU A 115 81.18 -78.69 32.18
N VAL A 116 80.49 -79.81 31.94
CA VAL A 116 79.88 -80.19 30.66
C VAL A 116 78.84 -79.17 30.19
N ILE A 117 78.01 -78.69 31.12
CA ILE A 117 76.93 -77.75 30.81
C ILE A 117 77.47 -76.36 30.48
N GLN A 118 78.53 -75.91 31.15
CA GLN A 118 79.17 -74.62 30.88
C GLN A 118 79.90 -74.65 29.54
N ALA A 119 80.58 -75.75 29.24
CA ALA A 119 81.20 -76.04 27.95
C ALA A 119 80.19 -75.95 26.79
N LEU A 120 79.04 -76.64 26.89
CA LEU A 120 78.00 -76.63 25.85
C LEU A 120 77.30 -75.27 25.72
N ARG A 121 77.13 -74.54 26.83
CA ARG A 121 76.52 -73.20 26.83
C ARG A 121 77.34 -72.18 26.03
N GLY A 122 78.66 -72.31 25.99
CA GLY A 122 79.54 -71.43 25.23
C GLY A 122 79.46 -71.62 23.71
N MET A 123 79.07 -72.82 23.25
CA MET A 123 79.02 -73.19 21.82
C MET A 123 77.63 -73.01 21.20
N GLN A 124 76.64 -72.64 21.99
CA GLN A 124 75.26 -72.57 21.55
C GLN A 124 74.85 -71.15 21.17
N GLU A 125 74.79 -70.85 19.88
CA GLU A 125 74.27 -69.57 19.37
C GLU A 125 72.74 -69.53 19.34
N ASN A 126 72.08 -70.66 19.02
CA ASN A 126 70.63 -70.78 18.97
C ASN A 126 70.14 -71.91 19.88
N LYS A 127 69.19 -71.60 20.77
CA LYS A 127 68.48 -72.60 21.57
C LYS A 127 67.29 -73.13 20.81
N ASN A 128 67.02 -74.43 20.90
CA ASN A 128 65.79 -75.02 20.36
C ASN A 128 64.56 -74.32 20.99
N SER A 129 63.81 -73.57 20.17
CA SER A 129 62.67 -72.73 20.64
C SER A 129 61.60 -73.56 21.32
N ASN A 130 61.32 -74.76 20.80
CA ASN A 130 60.25 -75.62 21.29
C ASN A 130 60.55 -76.16 22.70
N LEU A 131 61.79 -76.59 22.95
CA LEU A 131 62.21 -77.06 24.28
C LEU A 131 62.30 -75.92 25.30
N LYS A 132 62.65 -74.71 24.85
CA LYS A 132 62.65 -73.51 25.69
C LYS A 132 61.23 -73.06 26.06
N GLU A 133 60.31 -73.08 25.11
CA GLU A 133 58.89 -72.80 25.35
C GLU A 133 58.28 -73.81 26.31
N LEU A 134 58.56 -75.11 26.12
CA LEU A 134 58.13 -76.16 27.03
C LEU A 134 58.70 -75.97 28.44
N ALA A 135 60.00 -75.66 28.56
CA ALA A 135 60.61 -75.36 29.86
C ALA A 135 60.00 -74.12 30.53
N SER A 136 59.63 -73.08 29.75
CA SER A 136 58.93 -71.89 30.26
C SER A 136 57.52 -72.23 30.75
N VAL A 137 56.75 -73.01 29.99
CA VAL A 137 55.41 -73.46 30.41
C VAL A 137 55.50 -74.30 31.68
N LEU A 138 56.50 -75.19 31.80
CA LEU A 138 56.71 -75.97 33.01
C LEU A 138 57.10 -75.09 34.21
N HIS A 139 57.87 -74.02 33.99
CA HIS A 139 58.19 -73.04 35.02
C HIS A 139 56.92 -72.27 35.47
N ASP A 140 56.04 -71.89 34.55
CA ASP A 140 54.76 -71.24 34.87
C ASP A 140 53.82 -72.21 35.60
N MET A 141 53.75 -73.47 35.17
CA MET A 141 53.01 -74.53 35.84
C MET A 141 53.57 -74.79 37.24
N GLN A 142 54.89 -74.76 37.42
CA GLN A 142 55.54 -74.87 38.73
C GLN A 142 55.09 -73.73 39.64
N ALA A 143 55.10 -72.49 39.16
CA ALA A 143 54.65 -71.34 39.95
C ALA A 143 53.16 -71.43 40.34
N VAL A 144 52.30 -71.90 39.43
CA VAL A 144 50.88 -72.13 39.72
C VAL A 144 50.69 -73.27 40.72
N MET A 145 51.43 -74.36 40.55
CA MET A 145 51.36 -75.54 41.40
C MET A 145 51.90 -75.27 42.80
N GLU A 146 53.03 -74.56 42.92
CA GLU A 146 53.56 -74.06 44.18
C GLU A 146 52.53 -73.20 44.90
N LYS A 147 51.91 -72.25 44.18
CA LYS A 147 50.84 -71.42 44.75
C LYS A 147 49.65 -72.25 45.23
N LYS A 148 49.22 -73.26 44.48
CA LYS A 148 48.10 -74.14 44.88
C LYS A 148 48.43 -75.06 46.06
N LEU A 149 49.66 -75.58 46.11
CA LEU A 149 50.13 -76.48 47.16
C LEU A 149 50.48 -75.73 48.46
N THR A 150 50.69 -74.41 48.39
CA THR A 150 50.97 -73.55 49.55
C THR A 150 49.75 -72.79 50.06
N THR A 151 48.70 -72.60 49.23
CA THR A 151 47.45 -72.01 49.68
C THR A 151 46.64 -72.96 50.56
N THR A 152 46.16 -72.47 51.70
CA THR A 152 45.26 -73.24 52.56
C THR A 152 43.85 -73.28 51.98
N VAL A 153 43.06 -74.28 52.39
CA VAL A 153 41.65 -74.42 51.97
C VAL A 153 40.82 -73.19 52.40
N GLU A 154 41.14 -72.62 53.57
CA GLU A 154 40.48 -71.41 54.07
C GLU A 154 40.81 -70.17 53.23
N GLU A 155 42.08 -69.98 52.84
CA GLU A 155 42.48 -68.89 51.96
C GLU A 155 41.84 -69.00 50.56
N ASP A 156 41.73 -70.21 50.00
CA ASP A 156 41.08 -70.41 48.71
C ASP A 156 39.57 -70.17 48.77
N ASN A 157 38.90 -70.62 49.84
CA ASN A 157 37.49 -70.32 50.08
C ASN A 157 37.26 -68.81 50.25
N SER A 158 38.11 -68.12 51.01
CA SER A 158 38.05 -66.66 51.17
C SER A 158 38.22 -65.94 49.83
N ARG A 159 39.19 -66.37 48.99
CA ARG A 159 39.37 -65.81 47.64
C ARG A 159 38.14 -66.03 46.75
N ARG A 160 37.53 -67.22 46.79
CA ARG A 160 36.31 -67.52 46.04
C ARG A 160 35.14 -66.64 46.48
N GLU A 161 34.95 -66.45 47.79
CA GLU A 161 33.89 -65.61 48.32
C GLU A 161 34.08 -64.14 47.90
N VAL A 162 35.30 -63.62 48.01
CA VAL A 162 35.63 -62.25 47.55
C VAL A 162 35.36 -62.09 46.05
N LEU A 163 35.77 -63.07 45.23
CA LEU A 163 35.49 -63.06 43.79
C LEU A 163 33.99 -63.08 43.50
N GLU A 164 33.21 -63.87 44.23
CA GLU A 164 31.74 -63.91 44.08
C GLU A 164 31.10 -62.57 44.47
N GLN A 165 31.57 -61.94 45.54
CA GLN A 165 31.10 -60.60 45.93
C GLN A 165 31.43 -59.55 44.86
N HIS A 166 32.62 -59.61 44.24
CA HIS A 166 32.96 -58.73 43.12
C HIS A 166 32.09 -59.00 41.90
N ARG A 167 31.81 -60.27 41.59
CA ARG A 167 30.91 -60.65 40.49
C ARG A 167 29.49 -60.09 40.71
N LYS A 168 28.94 -60.25 41.92
CA LYS A 168 27.63 -59.70 42.29
C LYS A 168 27.61 -58.18 42.18
N ARG A 169 28.65 -57.50 42.71
CA ARG A 169 28.78 -56.03 42.59
C ARG A 169 28.85 -55.57 41.14
N ALA A 170 29.62 -56.26 40.29
CA ALA A 170 29.71 -55.96 38.87
C ALA A 170 28.37 -56.17 38.16
N GLU A 171 27.64 -57.24 38.47
CA GLU A 171 26.32 -57.50 37.91
C GLU A 171 25.30 -56.43 38.31
N HIS A 172 25.26 -56.03 39.59
CA HIS A 172 24.41 -54.95 40.06
C HIS A 172 24.75 -53.61 39.40
N ALA A 173 26.04 -53.28 39.29
CA ALA A 173 26.48 -52.07 38.60
C ALA A 173 26.07 -52.09 37.11
N SER A 174 26.19 -53.25 36.45
CA SER A 174 25.75 -53.42 35.06
C SER A 174 24.24 -53.26 34.89
N LYS A 175 23.44 -53.86 35.78
CA LYS A 175 21.97 -53.68 35.77
C LYS A 175 21.59 -52.21 35.99
N ARG A 176 22.22 -51.54 36.96
CA ARG A 176 21.97 -50.14 37.25
C ARG A 176 22.34 -49.23 36.07
N LYS A 177 23.46 -49.52 35.40
CA LYS A 177 23.85 -48.81 34.17
C LYS A 177 22.79 -48.97 33.08
N GLN A 178 22.31 -50.19 32.85
CA GLN A 178 21.26 -50.44 31.85
C GLN A 178 19.94 -49.73 32.18
N GLU A 179 19.55 -49.63 33.45
CA GLU A 179 18.40 -48.83 33.87
C GLU A 179 18.60 -47.35 33.54
N LEU A 180 19.74 -46.78 33.93
CA LEU A 180 20.06 -45.37 33.66
C LEU A 180 20.13 -45.09 32.15
N ASP A 181 20.67 -46.00 31.35
CA ASP A 181 20.71 -45.85 29.89
C ASP A 181 19.29 -45.85 29.29
N ARG A 182 18.37 -46.66 29.83
CA ARG A 182 16.95 -46.63 29.42
C ARG A 182 16.27 -45.31 29.82
N ASP A 183 16.49 -44.86 31.04
CA ASP A 183 15.91 -43.59 31.53
C ASP A 183 16.44 -42.40 30.70
N LEU A 184 17.74 -42.38 30.39
CA LEU A 184 18.34 -41.38 29.52
C LEU A 184 17.72 -41.41 28.12
N ALA A 185 17.53 -42.60 27.54
CA ALA A 185 16.89 -42.73 26.23
C ALA A 185 15.44 -42.20 26.23
N LEU A 186 14.68 -42.46 27.30
CA LEU A 186 13.31 -41.92 27.47
C LEU A 186 13.33 -40.39 27.55
N VAL A 187 14.20 -39.81 28.39
CA VAL A 187 14.34 -38.36 28.54
C VAL A 187 14.74 -37.71 27.22
N HIS A 188 15.67 -38.31 26.46
CA HIS A 188 16.04 -37.83 25.13
C HIS A 188 14.87 -37.86 24.15
N SER A 189 14.15 -38.98 24.07
CA SER A 189 12.95 -39.10 23.24
C SER A 189 11.90 -38.04 23.59
N ASP A 190 11.60 -37.85 24.87
CA ASP A 190 10.57 -36.89 25.29
C ASP A 190 10.99 -35.44 25.05
N ARG A 191 12.28 -35.13 25.24
CA ARG A 191 12.85 -33.83 24.88
C ARG A 191 12.69 -33.59 23.37
N ASP A 192 13.02 -34.57 22.54
CA ASP A 192 13.00 -34.43 21.09
C ASP A 192 11.54 -34.31 20.57
N LYS A 193 10.59 -35.06 21.15
CA LYS A 193 9.15 -34.89 20.90
C LYS A 193 8.65 -33.50 21.28
N SER A 194 9.03 -33.00 22.46
CA SER A 194 8.67 -31.66 22.93
C SER A 194 9.27 -30.57 22.04
N GLN A 195 10.52 -30.74 21.61
CA GLN A 195 11.17 -29.83 20.66
C GLN A 195 10.48 -29.85 19.29
N ALA A 196 10.11 -31.03 18.77
CA ALA A 196 9.38 -31.16 17.52
C ALA A 196 8.01 -30.45 17.59
N ALA A 197 7.24 -30.67 18.65
CA ALA A 197 5.96 -30.00 18.87
C ALA A 197 6.09 -28.47 18.96
N ARG A 198 7.14 -27.97 19.65
CA ARG A 198 7.44 -26.53 19.72
C ARG A 198 7.84 -25.97 18.35
N LYS A 199 8.67 -26.69 17.59
CA LYS A 199 9.06 -26.29 16.22
C LYS A 199 7.83 -26.20 15.31
N GLU A 200 6.94 -27.19 15.36
CA GLU A 200 5.69 -27.18 14.60
C GLU A 200 4.80 -25.98 14.96
N LYS A 201 4.65 -25.69 16.26
CA LYS A 201 3.91 -24.50 16.72
C LYS A 201 4.53 -23.21 16.23
N ILE A 202 5.86 -23.10 16.24
CA ILE A 202 6.57 -21.94 15.69
C ILE A 202 6.32 -21.80 14.19
N THR A 203 6.38 -22.89 13.43
CA THR A 203 6.13 -22.84 11.98
C THR A 203 4.69 -22.41 11.67
N LYS A 204 3.70 -22.90 12.42
CA LYS A 204 2.30 -22.49 12.28
C LYS A 204 2.12 -21.00 12.60
N LEU A 205 2.65 -20.54 13.74
CA LEU A 205 2.55 -19.13 14.12
C LEU A 205 3.27 -18.19 13.15
N LYS A 206 4.36 -18.62 12.52
CA LYS A 206 5.03 -17.85 11.45
C LYS A 206 4.15 -17.75 10.21
N ALA A 207 3.54 -18.86 9.78
CA ALA A 207 2.62 -18.85 8.65
C ALA A 207 1.40 -17.95 8.92
N ASP A 208 0.80 -18.05 10.11
CA ASP A 208 -0.33 -17.19 10.51
C ASP A 208 0.06 -15.71 10.53
N LEU A 209 1.28 -15.39 11.00
CA LEU A 209 1.80 -14.02 11.02
C LEU A 209 1.97 -13.47 9.59
N ASP A 210 2.58 -14.26 8.71
CA ASP A 210 2.79 -13.89 7.31
C ASP A 210 1.44 -13.69 6.59
N ASP A 211 0.45 -14.55 6.85
CA ASP A 211 -0.90 -14.43 6.31
C ASP A 211 -1.60 -13.16 6.81
N VAL A 212 -1.49 -12.85 8.11
CA VAL A 212 -2.06 -11.62 8.68
C VAL A 212 -1.37 -10.38 8.11
N GLN A 213 -0.04 -10.40 7.97
CA GLN A 213 0.72 -9.31 7.37
C GLN A 213 0.31 -9.10 5.92
N HIS A 214 0.28 -10.16 5.11
CA HIS A 214 -0.12 -10.10 3.70
C HIS A 214 -1.57 -9.60 3.56
N THR A 215 -2.49 -10.14 4.34
CA THR A 215 -3.91 -9.73 4.33
C THR A 215 -4.05 -8.26 4.73
N THR A 216 -3.31 -7.81 5.74
CA THR A 216 -3.34 -6.41 6.19
C THR A 216 -2.76 -5.49 5.13
N GLN A 217 -1.63 -5.85 4.52
CA GLN A 217 -1.00 -5.08 3.45
C GLN A 217 -1.93 -4.97 2.23
N MET A 218 -2.58 -6.06 1.84
CA MET A 218 -3.57 -6.07 0.76
C MET A 218 -4.78 -5.19 1.09
N LYS A 219 -5.32 -5.28 2.31
CA LYS A 219 -6.41 -4.40 2.76
C LYS A 219 -6.01 -2.93 2.76
N LEU A 220 -4.80 -2.61 3.24
CA LEU A 220 -4.27 -1.25 3.22
C LEU A 220 -4.14 -0.73 1.79
N ARG A 221 -3.57 -1.52 0.88
CA ARG A 221 -3.45 -1.14 -0.54
C ARG A 221 -4.81 -0.86 -1.17
N VAL A 222 -5.78 -1.76 -0.99
CA VAL A 222 -7.16 -1.57 -1.49
C VAL A 222 -7.80 -0.32 -0.90
N LEU A 223 -7.55 -0.04 0.39
CA LEU A 223 -8.10 1.13 1.06
C LEU A 223 -7.47 2.43 0.53
N THR A 224 -6.16 2.46 0.37
CA THR A 224 -5.42 3.58 -0.23
C THR A 224 -5.90 3.85 -1.65
N ASP A 225 -6.00 2.82 -2.50
CA ASP A 225 -6.48 2.97 -3.89
C ASP A 225 -7.91 3.55 -3.93
N LYS A 226 -8.79 3.11 -3.03
CA LYS A 226 -10.16 3.65 -2.89
C LYS A 226 -10.17 5.12 -2.48
N TYR A 227 -9.35 5.50 -1.50
CA TYR A 227 -9.24 6.90 -1.05
C TYR A 227 -8.63 7.80 -2.11
N ASP A 228 -7.60 7.33 -2.81
CA ASP A 228 -6.96 8.07 -3.89
C ASP A 228 -7.91 8.28 -5.06
N GLN A 229 -8.67 7.25 -5.42
CA GLN A 229 -9.70 7.35 -6.46
C GLN A 229 -10.81 8.33 -6.06
N ARG A 230 -11.36 8.19 -4.85
CA ARG A 230 -12.37 9.12 -4.34
C ARG A 230 -11.82 10.55 -4.27
N GLY A 231 -10.57 10.72 -3.88
CA GLY A 231 -9.87 12.01 -3.86
C GLY A 231 -9.71 12.62 -5.25
N ARG A 232 -9.35 11.82 -6.26
CA ARG A 232 -9.31 12.25 -7.67
C ARG A 232 -10.69 12.68 -8.16
N GLU A 233 -11.72 11.86 -7.92
CA GLU A 233 -13.09 12.18 -8.32
C GLU A 233 -13.61 13.47 -7.67
N HIS A 234 -13.35 13.68 -6.38
CA HIS A 234 -13.72 14.93 -5.70
C HIS A 234 -12.98 16.13 -6.27
N ARG A 235 -11.67 16.02 -6.53
CA ARG A 235 -10.88 17.10 -7.15
C ARG A 235 -11.40 17.44 -8.54
N GLU A 236 -11.67 16.44 -9.37
CA GLU A 236 -12.23 16.66 -10.71
C GLU A 236 -13.62 17.30 -10.67
N ARG A 237 -14.51 16.82 -9.78
CA ARG A 237 -15.84 17.43 -9.59
C ARG A 237 -15.73 18.87 -9.13
N PHE A 238 -14.83 19.15 -8.18
CA PHE A 238 -14.60 20.49 -7.67
C PHE A 238 -14.06 21.41 -8.77
N GLN A 239 -13.03 20.99 -9.51
CA GLN A 239 -12.47 21.75 -10.63
C GLN A 239 -13.50 22.03 -11.73
N LYS A 240 -14.35 21.05 -12.08
CA LYS A 240 -15.45 21.27 -13.03
C LYS A 240 -16.42 22.32 -12.51
N ARG A 241 -16.80 22.25 -11.23
CA ARG A 241 -17.72 23.21 -10.63
C ARG A 241 -17.12 24.61 -10.51
N GLU A 242 -15.84 24.70 -10.17
CA GLU A 242 -15.09 25.95 -10.13
C GLU A 242 -15.00 26.59 -11.52
N ALA A 243 -14.73 25.81 -12.56
CA ALA A 243 -14.73 26.27 -13.94
C ALA A 243 -16.13 26.74 -14.41
N GLU A 244 -17.19 26.02 -14.06
CA GLU A 244 -18.58 26.43 -14.32
C GLU A 244 -18.91 27.76 -13.65
N LEU A 245 -18.59 27.90 -12.36
CA LEU A 245 -18.86 29.13 -11.62
C LEU A 245 -18.03 30.30 -12.15
N SER A 246 -16.77 30.07 -12.52
CA SER A 246 -15.91 31.09 -13.12
C SER A 246 -16.49 31.60 -14.44
N LYS A 247 -16.99 30.70 -15.30
CA LYS A 247 -17.70 31.09 -16.54
C LYS A 247 -18.94 31.93 -16.25
N ILE A 248 -19.76 31.54 -15.28
CA ILE A 248 -20.95 32.30 -14.88
C ILE A 248 -20.56 33.70 -14.37
N ILE A 249 -19.48 33.80 -13.57
CA ILE A 249 -18.98 35.09 -13.07
C ILE A 249 -18.51 35.97 -14.24
N GLU A 250 -17.80 35.41 -15.22
CA GLU A 250 -17.36 36.13 -16.42
C GLU A 250 -18.54 36.59 -17.28
N GLU A 251 -19.53 35.73 -17.51
CA GLU A 251 -20.76 36.05 -18.25
C GLU A 251 -21.57 37.15 -17.56
N LEU A 252 -21.79 37.05 -16.25
CA LEU A 252 -22.49 38.07 -15.47
C LEU A 252 -21.69 39.37 -15.40
N GLY A 253 -20.36 39.29 -15.30
CA GLY A 253 -19.47 40.44 -15.36
C GLY A 253 -19.57 41.17 -16.71
N GLY A 254 -19.54 40.42 -17.81
CA GLY A 254 -19.73 40.93 -19.17
C GLY A 254 -21.11 41.55 -19.38
N SER A 255 -22.17 40.86 -18.95
CA SER A 255 -23.55 41.35 -19.03
C SER A 255 -23.75 42.64 -18.22
N ASN A 256 -23.27 42.69 -16.99
CA ASN A 256 -23.32 43.90 -16.15
C ASN A 256 -22.52 45.06 -16.76
N SER A 257 -21.35 44.79 -17.33
CA SER A 257 -20.55 45.80 -18.03
C SER A 257 -21.32 46.37 -19.22
N MET A 258 -21.91 45.51 -20.06
CA MET A 258 -22.76 45.93 -21.17
C MET A 258 -23.96 46.76 -20.70
N LEU A 259 -24.70 46.29 -19.69
CA LEU A 259 -25.85 47.00 -19.12
C LEU A 259 -25.46 48.39 -18.59
N ARG A 260 -24.30 48.51 -17.94
CA ARG A 260 -23.78 49.81 -17.50
C ARG A 260 -23.50 50.72 -18.69
N THR A 261 -22.85 50.21 -19.73
CA THR A 261 -22.56 51.03 -20.93
C THR A 261 -23.83 51.45 -21.68
N THR A 262 -24.83 50.57 -21.80
CA THR A 262 -26.11 50.92 -22.43
C THR A 262 -26.88 51.92 -21.59
N SER A 263 -26.95 51.73 -20.26
CA SER A 263 -27.60 52.67 -19.35
C SER A 263 -26.95 54.06 -19.40
N VAL A 264 -25.61 54.14 -19.42
CA VAL A 264 -24.90 55.43 -19.55
C VAL A 264 -25.21 56.09 -20.90
N ARG A 265 -25.18 55.33 -22.01
CA ARG A 265 -25.54 55.86 -23.34
C ARG A 265 -26.99 56.34 -23.40
N GLU A 266 -27.93 55.61 -22.82
CA GLU A 266 -29.33 55.99 -22.75
C GLU A 266 -29.54 57.24 -21.88
N GLU A 267 -28.85 57.32 -20.74
CA GLU A 267 -28.88 58.50 -19.87
C GLU A 267 -28.32 59.72 -20.60
N GLU A 268 -27.17 59.60 -21.27
CA GLU A 268 -26.59 60.67 -22.09
C GLU A 268 -27.53 61.12 -23.21
N LYS A 269 -28.19 60.17 -23.88
CA LYS A 269 -29.19 60.48 -24.91
C LYS A 269 -30.36 61.26 -24.31
N LYS A 270 -30.93 60.80 -23.18
CA LYS A 270 -32.01 61.51 -22.48
C LYS A 270 -31.58 62.90 -22.00
N ARG A 271 -30.35 63.05 -21.50
CA ARG A 271 -29.78 64.35 -21.11
C ARG A 271 -29.65 65.30 -22.30
N LYS A 272 -29.19 64.81 -23.46
CA LYS A 272 -29.14 65.58 -24.71
C LYS A 272 -30.54 65.97 -25.19
N ASP A 273 -31.48 65.04 -25.22
CA ASP A 273 -32.87 65.30 -25.62
C ASP A 273 -33.54 66.33 -24.69
N LYS A 274 -33.32 66.21 -23.37
CA LYS A 274 -33.78 67.21 -22.39
C LYS A 274 -33.21 68.59 -22.71
N ARG A 275 -31.90 68.69 -22.91
CA ARG A 275 -31.23 69.97 -23.22
C ARG A 275 -31.76 70.59 -24.51
N ASN A 276 -31.97 69.78 -25.55
CA ASN A 276 -32.53 70.24 -26.82
C ASN A 276 -33.95 70.78 -26.64
N LYS A 277 -34.80 70.07 -25.90
CA LYS A 277 -36.16 70.53 -25.58
C LYS A 277 -36.17 71.78 -24.72
N GLU A 278 -35.23 71.93 -23.79
CA GLU A 278 -35.07 73.16 -23.00
C GLU A 278 -34.68 74.35 -23.88
N ILE A 279 -33.76 74.16 -24.83
CA ILE A 279 -33.38 75.21 -25.81
C ILE A 279 -34.57 75.56 -26.70
N GLU A 280 -35.31 74.56 -27.19
CA GLU A 280 -36.50 74.79 -28.02
C GLU A 280 -37.59 75.55 -27.24
N LEU A 281 -37.84 75.19 -25.98
CA LEU A 281 -38.76 75.89 -25.11
C LEU A 281 -38.31 77.34 -24.86
N GLN A 282 -37.02 77.57 -24.59
CA GLN A 282 -36.47 78.93 -24.44
C GLN A 282 -36.65 79.76 -25.71
N ARG A 283 -36.41 79.16 -26.90
CA ARG A 283 -36.68 79.83 -28.18
C ARG A 283 -38.16 80.18 -28.33
N LEU A 284 -39.05 79.24 -28.04
CA LEU A 284 -40.50 79.44 -28.15
C LEU A 284 -41.01 80.53 -27.19
N ILE A 285 -40.51 80.56 -25.96
CA ILE A 285 -40.78 81.63 -24.99
C ILE A 285 -40.30 82.96 -25.54
N GLY A 286 -39.06 83.04 -26.06
CA GLY A 286 -38.53 84.27 -26.63
C GLY A 286 -39.33 84.77 -27.85
N GLU A 287 -39.80 83.87 -28.70
CA GLU A 287 -40.69 84.20 -29.83
C GLU A 287 -42.05 84.72 -29.35
N TYR A 288 -42.66 84.04 -28.37
CA TYR A 288 -43.92 84.46 -27.77
C TYR A 288 -43.81 85.82 -27.08
N ASP A 289 -42.77 86.04 -26.27
CA ASP A 289 -42.54 87.32 -25.58
C ASP A 289 -42.38 88.47 -26.59
N LEU A 290 -41.65 88.23 -27.69
CA LEU A 290 -41.47 89.22 -28.76
C LEU A 290 -42.78 89.49 -29.51
N GLU A 291 -43.60 88.48 -29.76
CA GLU A 291 -44.92 88.64 -30.36
C GLU A 291 -45.88 89.40 -29.42
N MET A 292 -45.90 89.07 -28.13
CA MET A 292 -46.70 89.77 -27.12
C MET A 292 -46.29 91.23 -26.98
N LEU A 293 -44.98 91.54 -27.01
CA LEU A 293 -44.48 92.91 -27.01
C LEU A 293 -44.96 93.68 -28.25
N LYS A 294 -44.88 93.07 -29.44
CA LYS A 294 -45.42 93.67 -30.68
C LYS A 294 -46.92 93.91 -30.58
N GLN A 295 -47.70 92.93 -30.11
CA GLN A 295 -49.14 93.09 -29.93
C GLN A 295 -49.47 94.20 -28.93
N ALA A 296 -48.70 94.34 -27.84
CA ALA A 296 -48.87 95.43 -26.89
C ALA A 296 -48.52 96.79 -27.49
N GLU A 297 -47.46 96.88 -28.29
CA GLU A 297 -47.12 98.09 -29.07
C GLU A 297 -48.24 98.43 -30.06
N ASP A 298 -48.70 97.45 -30.85
CA ASP A 298 -49.78 97.61 -31.81
C ASP A 298 -51.07 98.07 -31.10
N GLN A 299 -51.43 97.45 -29.97
CA GLN A 299 -52.59 97.85 -29.17
C GLN A 299 -52.43 99.28 -28.65
N ALA A 300 -51.27 99.67 -28.13
CA ALA A 300 -51.01 101.03 -27.67
C ALA A 300 -51.13 102.05 -28.82
N THR A 301 -50.64 101.71 -30.03
CA THR A 301 -50.81 102.57 -31.21
C THR A 301 -52.27 102.68 -31.62
N LEU A 302 -53.04 101.59 -31.57
CA LEU A 302 -54.46 101.57 -31.90
C LEU A 302 -55.28 102.35 -30.87
N GLU A 303 -55.00 102.22 -29.58
CA GLU A 303 -55.62 103.02 -28.52
C GLU A 303 -55.31 104.51 -28.68
N ALA A 304 -54.08 104.86 -29.06
CA ALA A 304 -53.71 106.24 -29.36
C ALA A 304 -54.45 106.80 -30.60
N GLN A 305 -54.65 105.97 -31.64
CA GLN A 305 -55.46 106.33 -32.82
C GLN A 305 -56.93 106.49 -32.45
N TYR A 306 -57.52 105.54 -31.73
CA TYR A 306 -58.89 105.59 -31.25
C TYR A 306 -59.14 106.83 -30.36
N ALA A 307 -58.19 107.18 -29.49
CA ALA A 307 -58.30 108.39 -28.68
C ALA A 307 -58.33 109.67 -29.53
N LYS A 308 -57.56 109.73 -30.63
CA LYS A 308 -57.62 110.85 -31.58
C LYS A 308 -58.95 110.89 -32.33
N GLU A 309 -59.40 109.77 -32.88
CA GLU A 309 -60.69 109.68 -33.56
C GLU A 309 -61.86 110.03 -32.64
N LEU A 310 -61.79 109.64 -31.36
CA LEU A 310 -62.78 110.01 -30.36
C LEU A 310 -62.81 111.54 -30.12
N GLN A 311 -61.64 112.18 -30.06
CA GLN A 311 -61.58 113.64 -29.96
C GLN A 311 -62.14 114.31 -31.22
N GLU A 312 -61.79 113.83 -32.41
CA GLU A 312 -62.32 114.35 -33.67
C GLU A 312 -63.84 114.19 -33.78
N THR A 313 -64.38 113.04 -33.37
CA THR A 313 -65.84 112.79 -33.38
C THR A 313 -66.58 113.62 -32.34
N LEU A 314 -66.00 113.91 -31.19
CA LEU A 314 -66.58 114.86 -30.22
C LEU A 314 -66.65 116.27 -30.81
N VAL A 315 -65.57 116.74 -31.45
CA VAL A 315 -65.56 118.05 -32.12
C VAL A 315 -66.59 118.10 -33.24
N LEU A 316 -66.69 117.06 -34.07
CA LEU A 316 -67.69 116.97 -35.13
C LEU A 316 -69.12 116.92 -34.56
N ARG A 317 -69.36 116.22 -33.45
CA ARG A 317 -70.66 116.18 -32.77
C ARG A 317 -71.05 117.57 -32.26
N GLU A 318 -70.13 118.30 -31.63
CA GLU A 318 -70.38 119.69 -31.21
C GLU A 318 -70.68 120.60 -32.41
N GLN A 319 -69.99 120.41 -33.54
CA GLN A 319 -70.29 121.15 -34.79
C GLN A 319 -71.68 120.79 -35.33
N HIS A 320 -72.06 119.51 -35.29
CA HIS A 320 -73.36 119.03 -35.74
C HIS A 320 -74.50 119.55 -34.86
N GLU A 321 -74.34 119.55 -33.53
CA GLU A 321 -75.31 120.14 -32.60
C GLU A 321 -75.49 121.64 -32.84
N LYS A 322 -74.40 122.37 -33.13
CA LYS A 322 -74.47 123.79 -33.53
C LYS A 322 -75.23 123.97 -34.85
N LEU A 323 -74.99 123.11 -35.84
CA LEU A 323 -75.70 123.13 -37.12
C LEU A 323 -77.20 122.77 -36.96
N GLU A 324 -77.55 121.78 -36.16
CA GLU A 324 -78.95 121.44 -35.87
C GLU A 324 -79.68 122.58 -35.16
N ALA A 325 -79.05 123.23 -34.19
CA ALA A 325 -79.62 124.42 -33.53
C ALA A 325 -79.80 125.61 -34.49
N GLU A 326 -78.97 125.73 -35.52
CA GLU A 326 -79.13 126.73 -36.59
C GLU A 326 -80.24 126.34 -37.56
N HIS A 327 -80.32 125.07 -37.97
CA HIS A 327 -81.40 124.55 -38.82
C HIS A 327 -82.78 124.68 -38.14
N GLU A 328 -82.88 124.39 -36.85
CA GLU A 328 -84.14 124.54 -36.11
C GLU A 328 -84.56 126.01 -35.97
N ARG A 329 -83.60 126.94 -35.80
CA ARG A 329 -83.88 128.39 -35.87
C ARG A 329 -84.44 128.80 -37.23
N GLN A 330 -83.82 128.37 -38.32
CA GLN A 330 -84.30 128.68 -39.68
C GLN A 330 -85.68 128.06 -39.95
N ARG A 331 -85.95 126.88 -39.43
CA ARG A 331 -87.26 126.23 -39.56
C ARG A 331 -88.35 127.01 -38.82
N GLN A 332 -88.08 127.46 -37.59
CA GLN A 332 -89.02 128.29 -36.82
C GLN A 332 -89.29 129.64 -37.50
N GLU A 333 -88.27 130.27 -38.09
CA GLU A 333 -88.46 131.49 -38.90
C GLU A 333 -89.38 131.23 -40.10
N LYS A 334 -89.17 130.13 -40.85
CA LYS A 334 -90.02 129.76 -41.99
C LYS A 334 -91.47 129.46 -41.59
N GLU A 335 -91.69 128.75 -40.47
CA GLU A 335 -93.04 128.46 -39.96
C GLU A 335 -93.80 129.76 -39.58
N ILE A 336 -93.12 130.76 -39.03
CA ILE A 336 -93.72 132.07 -38.72
C ILE A 336 -94.08 132.83 -40.01
N GLU A 337 -93.26 132.72 -41.05
CA GLU A 337 -93.47 133.39 -42.33
C GLU A 337 -94.62 132.77 -43.14
N GLU A 338 -94.73 131.44 -43.13
CA GLU A 338 -95.87 130.72 -43.73
C GLU A 338 -97.19 130.98 -42.98
N ALA A 339 -97.16 131.07 -41.65
CA ALA A 339 -98.31 131.45 -40.85
C ALA A 339 -98.81 132.87 -41.17
N ARG A 340 -97.91 133.81 -41.48
CA ARG A 340 -98.29 135.17 -41.93
C ARG A 340 -98.89 135.17 -43.33
N ALA A 341 -98.32 134.38 -44.25
CA ALA A 341 -98.81 134.28 -45.63
C ALA A 341 -100.21 133.67 -45.73
N THR A 342 -100.50 132.64 -44.94
CA THR A 342 -101.82 131.96 -44.91
C THR A 342 -102.93 132.86 -44.37
N LEU A 343 -102.67 133.62 -43.30
CA LEU A 343 -103.59 134.61 -42.73
C LEU A 343 -103.98 135.70 -43.76
N LEU A 344 -103.01 136.15 -44.55
CA LEU A 344 -103.24 137.15 -45.61
C LEU A 344 -104.12 136.58 -46.74
N ARG A 345 -103.90 135.32 -47.13
CA ARG A 345 -104.64 134.64 -48.19
C ARG A 345 -106.11 134.40 -47.81
N MET A 346 -106.37 133.98 -46.57
CA MET A 346 -107.73 133.78 -46.07
C MET A 346 -108.55 135.07 -46.03
N SER A 347 -107.92 136.21 -45.72
CA SER A 347 -108.54 137.53 -45.76
C SER A 347 -108.96 137.93 -47.19
N GLN A 348 -108.13 137.63 -48.20
CA GLN A 348 -108.41 137.92 -49.60
C GLN A 348 -109.53 137.03 -50.18
N GLU A 349 -109.53 135.72 -49.87
CA GLU A 349 -110.59 134.79 -50.30
C GLU A 349 -111.98 135.17 -49.76
N ARG A 350 -112.05 135.69 -48.53
CA ARG A 350 -113.31 136.15 -47.92
C ARG A 350 -113.90 137.35 -48.67
N ARG A 351 -113.07 138.33 -49.03
CA ARG A 351 -113.49 139.51 -49.84
C ARG A 351 -113.94 139.10 -51.25
N ALA A 352 -113.29 138.12 -51.87
CA ALA A 352 -113.66 137.64 -53.21
C ALA A 352 -115.02 136.92 -53.23
N LYS A 353 -115.34 136.15 -52.17
CA LYS A 353 -116.65 135.48 -52.03
C LYS A 353 -117.79 136.49 -51.88
N GLU A 354 -117.60 137.54 -51.08
CA GLU A 354 -118.60 138.60 -50.86
C GLU A 354 -118.90 139.39 -52.15
N ALA A 355 -117.90 139.62 -53.00
CA ALA A 355 -118.07 140.30 -54.29
C ALA A 355 -118.89 139.48 -55.32
N ASN A 356 -118.73 138.15 -55.34
CA ASN A 356 -119.44 137.27 -56.28
C ASN A 356 -120.95 137.17 -56.00
N THR A 357 -121.37 137.21 -54.74
CA THR A 357 -122.79 137.15 -54.34
C THR A 357 -123.57 138.37 -54.82
N VAL A 358 -122.96 139.56 -54.75
CA VAL A 358 -123.57 140.82 -55.21
C VAL A 358 -123.73 140.82 -56.74
N GLN A 359 -122.75 140.32 -57.48
CA GLN A 359 -122.81 140.25 -58.94
C GLN A 359 -123.84 139.23 -59.46
N ALA A 360 -123.99 138.08 -58.77
CA ALA A 360 -124.97 137.06 -59.14
C ALA A 360 -126.42 137.57 -59.00
N TRP A 361 -126.70 138.33 -57.95
CA TRP A 361 -128.03 138.90 -57.71
C TRP A 361 -128.44 139.90 -58.80
N TRP A 362 -127.53 140.78 -59.22
CA TRP A 362 -127.80 141.79 -60.27
C TRP A 362 -128.09 141.16 -61.65
N ARG A 363 -127.39 140.07 -62.01
CA ARG A 363 -127.62 139.35 -63.28
C ARG A 363 -129.02 138.72 -63.36
N GLY A 364 -129.56 138.24 -62.23
CA GLY A 364 -130.87 137.61 -62.15
C GLY A 364 -132.06 138.57 -62.24
N VAL A 365 -131.85 139.87 -61.99
CA VAL A 365 -132.88 140.91 -62.21
C VAL A 365 -132.99 141.22 -63.70
N LYS A 366 -131.85 141.34 -64.39
CA LYS A 366 -131.78 141.73 -65.82
C LYS A 366 -132.43 140.70 -66.77
N GLN A 367 -132.26 139.41 -66.51
CA GLN A 367 -132.83 138.34 -67.36
C GLN A 367 -134.36 138.24 -67.28
N ARG A 368 -134.98 138.64 -66.16
CA ARG A 368 -136.44 138.58 -65.99
C ARG A 368 -137.17 139.68 -66.77
N GLU A 369 -136.53 140.83 -66.96
CA GLU A 369 -137.06 141.89 -67.83
C GLU A 369 -137.03 141.50 -69.32
N GLU A 370 -135.99 140.78 -69.77
CA GLU A 370 -135.86 140.35 -71.17
C GLU A 370 -136.87 139.26 -71.55
N PHE A 371 -137.20 138.34 -70.64
CA PHE A 371 -138.23 137.31 -70.88
C PHE A 371 -139.64 137.91 -71.07
N MET A 372 -139.96 139.00 -70.36
CA MET A 372 -141.24 139.72 -70.49
C MET A 372 -141.40 140.43 -71.85
N LYS A 373 -140.30 140.75 -72.55
CA LYS A 373 -140.32 141.35 -73.90
C LYS A 373 -140.54 140.31 -75.00
N MET A 374 -139.91 139.13 -74.92
CA MET A 374 -140.00 138.10 -75.97
C MET A 374 -141.40 137.46 -76.10
N LYS A 375 -142.16 137.35 -75.00
CA LYS A 375 -143.49 136.71 -75.05
C LYS A 375 -144.54 137.52 -75.84
N LYS A 376 -144.35 138.84 -76.02
CA LYS A 376 -145.31 139.71 -76.74
C LYS A 376 -145.23 139.64 -78.27
N GLN A 377 -144.19 139.04 -78.87
CA GLN A 377 -143.94 139.18 -80.31
C GLN A 377 -144.17 137.91 -81.16
N ALA A 378 -144.36 136.72 -80.57
CA ALA A 378 -144.07 135.51 -81.33
C ALA A 378 -145.16 134.93 -82.25
N ARG A 379 -146.49 135.08 -82.05
CA ARG A 379 -147.44 134.28 -82.89
C ARG A 379 -148.76 134.96 -83.26
N LYS A 380 -148.68 135.84 -84.27
CA LYS A 380 -149.71 136.13 -85.29
C LYS A 380 -149.13 135.73 -86.67
N LYS A 381 -149.91 134.95 -87.46
CA LYS A 381 -149.78 134.51 -88.88
C LYS A 381 -148.96 133.22 -89.14
N GLY A 382 -149.47 132.17 -89.82
CA GLY A 382 -150.74 131.95 -90.57
C GLY A 382 -151.44 130.63 -90.16
N LYS A 383 -152.70 130.31 -90.54
CA LYS A 383 -153.54 130.66 -91.70
C LYS A 383 -155.03 130.50 -91.31
N GLY A 384 -155.90 131.48 -91.62
CA GLY A 384 -157.37 131.30 -91.66
C GLY A 384 -158.24 132.38 -90.97
N LYS A 385 -159.02 133.16 -91.76
CA LYS A 385 -160.04 134.20 -91.40
C LYS A 385 -159.52 135.40 -90.59
N LYS A 386 -159.78 136.66 -90.92
CA LYS A 386 -160.59 137.40 -91.91
C LYS A 386 -159.88 138.78 -92.05
N LYS A 387 -160.26 139.55 -93.09
CA LYS A 387 -159.97 140.98 -93.37
C LYS A 387 -159.18 141.75 -92.31
#